data_AF-A0A1E5QZQ6-F1
#
_entry.id   AF-A0A1E5QZQ6-F1
#
_cell.length_a   1.000
_cell.length_b   1.000
_cell.length_c   1.000
_cell.angle_alpha   90.00
_cell.angle_beta   90.00
_cell.angle_gamma   90.00
#
_symmetry.space_group_name_H-M   'P 1'
#
loop_
_entity.id
_entity.type
_entity.pdbx_description
1 polymer ?
#
loop_
_entity_poly.entity_id
_entity_poly.type
_entity_poly.pdbx_seq_one_letter_code
_entity_poly.pdbx_strand_id
1 'polypeptide(L)' 'MTTLTYTDKDFAAMTMEDVAQIASRLENDDYKTPFEGLQDWHKLRAIAFHREDLIEPYFYLLDIEAYDES' A
#
# COMPACT_ATOMS: atom_id res chain seq x y z
N MET A 1 18.03 5.28 -11.52
CA MET A 1 16.81 4.60 -11.08
C MET A 1 17.11 3.92 -9.75
N THR A 2 16.72 4.53 -8.64
CA THR A 2 16.90 3.95 -7.30
C THR A 2 15.70 3.05 -7.06
N THR A 3 15.83 1.76 -7.40
CA THR A 3 14.83 0.75 -7.01
C THR A 3 14.79 0.73 -5.48
N LEU A 4 13.69 1.19 -4.88
CA LEU A 4 13.48 1.04 -3.45
C LEU A 4 13.31 -0.44 -3.17
N THR A 5 14.39 -1.09 -2.77
CA THR A 5 14.38 -2.46 -2.26
C THR A 5 13.83 -2.42 -0.85
N TYR A 6 12.51 -2.37 -0.72
CA TYR A 6 11.85 -2.70 0.54
C TYR A 6 12.15 -4.15 0.86
N THR A 7 12.55 -4.42 2.10
CA THR A 7 12.80 -5.76 2.57
C THR A 7 11.63 -6.22 3.41
N ASP A 8 11.39 -7.53 3.48
CA ASP A 8 10.35 -8.15 4.30
C ASP A 8 10.35 -7.63 5.75
N LYS A 9 11.54 -7.34 6.30
CA LYS A 9 11.71 -6.72 7.63
C LYS A 9 11.10 -5.34 7.78
N ASP A 10 11.09 -4.55 6.71
CA ASP A 10 10.51 -3.21 6.68
C ASP A 10 8.98 -3.32 6.81
N PHE A 11 8.37 -4.22 6.03
CA PHE A 11 6.94 -4.53 6.12
C PHE A 11 6.56 -5.21 7.44
N ALA A 12 7.43 -6.03 8.01
CA ALA A 12 7.20 -6.66 9.32
C ALA A 12 7.16 -5.65 10.47
N ALA A 13 7.84 -4.51 10.33
CA ALA A 13 7.84 -3.42 11.30
C ALA A 13 6.67 -2.44 11.09
N MET A 14 5.97 -2.48 9.95
CA MET A 14 4.82 -1.63 9.68
C MET A 14 3.61 -2.01 10.54
N THR A 15 2.91 -0.99 11.00
CA THR A 15 1.65 -1.10 11.74
C THR A 15 0.47 -0.73 10.86
N MET A 16 -0.75 -1.02 11.32
CA MET A 16 -1.99 -0.57 10.65
C MET A 16 -2.00 0.94 10.41
N GLU A 17 -1.44 1.74 11.34
CA GLU A 17 -1.38 3.20 11.20
C GLU A 17 -0.49 3.63 10.03
N ASP A 18 0.64 2.94 9.81
CA ASP A 18 1.55 3.23 8.70
C ASP A 18 0.87 2.90 7.36
N VAL A 19 0.19 1.75 7.28
CA VAL A 19 -0.61 1.35 6.11
C VAL A 19 -1.74 2.36 5.85
N ALA A 20 -2.48 2.76 6.90
CA ALA A 20 -3.55 3.74 6.80
C ALA A 20 -3.04 5.10 6.31
N GLN A 21 -1.85 5.52 6.73
CA GLN A 21 -1.25 6.76 6.26
C GLN A 21 -0.90 6.68 4.77
N ILE A 22 -0.39 5.55 4.29
CA ILE A 22 -0.11 5.33 2.85
C ILE A 22 -1.41 5.35 2.06
N ALA A 23 -2.42 4.60 2.50
CA ALA A 23 -3.73 4.54 1.87
C ALA A 23 -4.37 5.93 1.80
N SER A 24 -4.36 6.68 2.89
CA SER A 24 -4.92 8.03 2.94
C SER A 24 -4.19 8.98 1.99
N ARG A 25 -2.86 8.86 1.84
CA ARG A 25 -2.11 9.67 0.86
C ARG A 25 -2.49 9.33 -0.58
N LEU A 26 -2.70 8.05 -0.89
CA LEU A 26 -3.20 7.58 -2.18
C LEU A 26 -4.60 8.12 -2.48
N GLU A 27 -5.49 8.09 -1.48
CA GLU A 27 -6.85 8.63 -1.61
C GLU A 27 -6.88 10.14 -1.83
N ASN A 28 -6.03 10.88 -1.11
CA ASN A 28 -5.96 12.33 -1.25
C ASN A 28 -5.28 12.78 -2.55
N ASP A 29 -4.58 11.86 -3.25
CA ASP A 29 -3.75 12.17 -4.42
C ASP A 29 -2.79 13.35 -4.16
N ASP A 30 -2.40 13.57 -2.89
CA ASP A 30 -1.57 14.71 -2.47
C ASP A 30 -0.09 14.40 -2.70
N TYR A 31 0.25 14.19 -3.97
CA TYR A 31 1.60 13.91 -4.41
C TYR A 31 2.15 15.06 -5.23
N LYS A 32 3.41 15.43 -4.98
CA LYS A 32 4.08 16.46 -5.79
C LYS A 32 4.37 15.94 -7.19
N THR A 33 4.56 14.62 -7.32
CA THR A 33 4.83 13.97 -8.59
C THR A 33 4.06 12.67 -8.72
N PRO A 34 3.65 12.27 -9.94
CA PRO A 34 2.93 11.02 -10.17
C PRO A 34 3.75 9.78 -9.79
N PHE A 35 5.09 9.90 -9.75
CA PHE A 35 5.97 8.82 -9.31
C PHE A 35 5.85 8.53 -7.82
N GLU A 36 5.60 9.53 -6.98
CA GLU A 36 5.44 9.34 -5.54
C GLU A 36 4.16 8.56 -5.23
N GLY A 37 3.06 8.87 -5.92
CA GLY A 37 1.82 8.10 -5.84
C GLY A 37 2.03 6.65 -6.28
N LEU A 38 2.73 6.44 -7.40
CA LEU A 38 3.14 5.11 -7.84
C LEU A 38 3.97 4.36 -6.80
N GLN A 39 4.92 5.02 -6.13
CA GLN A 39 5.75 4.41 -5.10
C GLN A 39 4.93 3.94 -3.90
N ASP A 40 4.01 4.77 -3.42
CA ASP A 40 3.13 4.41 -2.31
C ASP A 40 2.13 3.32 -2.70
N TRP A 41 1.59 3.35 -3.92
CA TRP A 41 0.78 2.27 -4.46
C TRP A 41 1.54 0.95 -4.52
N HIS A 42 2.80 0.97 -4.99
CA HIS A 42 3.66 -0.20 -5.02
C HIS A 42 3.99 -0.74 -3.62
N LYS A 43 4.21 0.14 -2.62
CA LYS A 43 4.40 -0.28 -1.22
C LYS A 43 3.14 -0.93 -0.68
N LEU A 44 1.99 -0.29 -0.87
CA LEU A 44 0.69 -0.77 -0.43
C LEU A 44 0.44 -2.17 -1.02
N ARG A 45 0.73 -2.35 -2.32
CA ARG A 45 0.68 -3.65 -2.99
C ARG A 45 1.66 -4.68 -2.43
N ALA A 46 2.90 -4.29 -2.11
CA ALA A 46 3.86 -5.19 -1.49
C ALA A 46 3.38 -5.65 -0.10
N ILE A 47 2.81 -4.75 0.70
CA ILE A 47 2.20 -5.07 1.99
C ILE A 47 1.08 -6.09 1.80
N ALA A 48 0.25 -5.99 0.76
CA ALA A 48 -0.74 -7.02 0.45
C ALA A 48 -0.15 -8.43 0.31
N PHE A 49 1.02 -8.57 -0.30
CA PHE A 49 1.66 -9.87 -0.47
C PHE A 49 2.25 -10.44 0.83
N HIS A 50 2.65 -9.57 1.77
CA HIS A 50 3.30 -9.99 3.02
C HIS A 50 2.34 -10.03 4.21
N ARG A 51 1.34 -9.14 4.26
CA ARG A 51 0.46 -8.83 5.39
C ARG A 51 -0.92 -8.37 4.91
N GLU A 52 -1.64 -9.24 4.21
CA GLU A 52 -2.99 -8.99 3.69
C GLU A 52 -3.98 -8.46 4.75
N ASP A 53 -3.90 -8.96 5.99
CA ASP A 53 -4.72 -8.54 7.13
C ASP A 53 -4.70 -7.02 7.39
N LEU A 54 -3.57 -6.35 7.16
CA LEU A 54 -3.44 -4.91 7.40
C LEU A 54 -4.04 -4.06 6.28
N ILE A 55 -4.23 -4.66 5.11
CA ILE A 55 -4.60 -3.97 3.87
C ILE A 55 -5.96 -4.38 3.33
N GLU A 56 -6.58 -5.42 3.87
CA GLU A 56 -7.95 -5.83 3.61
C GLU A 56 -8.93 -4.63 3.47
N PRO A 57 -8.95 -3.64 4.38
CA PRO A 57 -9.85 -2.48 4.24
C PRO A 57 -9.49 -1.53 3.09
N TYR A 58 -8.31 -1.64 2.48
CA TYR A 58 -7.78 -0.76 1.44
C TYR A 58 -7.59 -1.44 0.08
N PHE A 59 -8.06 -2.68 -0.12
CA PHE A 59 -7.94 -3.39 -1.40
C PHE A 59 -8.56 -2.65 -2.58
N TYR A 60 -9.63 -1.87 -2.34
CA TYR A 60 -10.25 -1.03 -3.35
C TYR A 60 -9.29 0.02 -3.96
N LEU A 61 -8.24 0.42 -3.24
CA LEU A 61 -7.20 1.33 -3.74
C LEU A 61 -6.20 0.65 -4.67
N LEU A 62 -6.06 -0.67 -4.55
CA LEU A 62 -5.16 -1.47 -5.38
C LEU A 62 -5.83 -2.01 -6.64
N ASP A 63 -7.10 -1.67 -6.89
CA ASP A 63 -7.95 -2.32 -7.89
C ASP A 63 -7.99 -3.85 -7.69
N ILE A 64 -7.74 -4.29 -6.45
CA ILE A 64 -7.91 -5.68 -6.05
C ILE A 64 -9.36 -5.78 -5.63
N GLU A 65 -10.16 -6.50 -6.42
CA GLU A 65 -11.48 -6.92 -5.97
C GLU A 65 -11.27 -7.75 -4.70
N ALA A 66 -11.60 -7.17 -3.53
CA ALA A 66 -11.84 -7.98 -2.35
C ALA A 66 -12.91 -8.97 -2.78
N TYR A 67 -12.58 -10.26 -2.80
CA TYR A 67 -13.44 -11.30 -3.34
C TYR A 67 -14.75 -11.28 -2.54
N ASP A 68 -15.76 -10.58 -3.07
CA ASP A 68 -17.10 -10.47 -2.53
C ASP A 68 -17.81 -11.78 -2.87
N GLU A 69 -17.62 -12.80 -2.02
CA GLU A 69 -18.50 -13.96 -2.02
C GLU A 69 -19.89 -13.51 -1.55
N SER A 70 -20.73 -13.11 -2.52
CA SER A 70 -22.17 -12.98 -2.36
C SER A 70 -22.88 -14.32 -2.46
#